data_AF-A0A5B8XV96-F1
#
_entry.id   AF-A0A5B8XV96-F1
#
_cell.length_a   1.000
_cell.length_b   1.000
_cell.length_c   1.000
_cell.angle_alpha   90.00
_cell.angle_beta   90.00
_cell.angle_gamma   90.00
#
_symmetry.space_group_name_H-M   'P 1'
#
loop_
_entity.id
_entity.type
_entity.pdbx_description
1 polymer ?
#
loop_
_entity_poly.entity_id
_entity_poly.type
_entity_poly.pdbx_seq_one_letter_code
_entity_poly.pdbx_strand_id
1 'polypeptide(L)'
;MASIENLEKLVQDCTNPSLDDDQSFQDVLLVAQEILVIDDDRCAELFDVSRSSVNRWRNGATAPRRVVRRHVYSVLLNEAQRALKSKSKRVADARAGSSSEYTTRR
;
A
#
# COMPACT_ATOMS: atom_id res chain seq x y z
N MET A 1 5.84 4.74 10.92
CA MET A 1 5.99 3.43 10.24
C MET A 1 4.63 2.76 10.20
N ALA A 2 4.11 2.39 9.03
CA ALA A 2 2.80 1.73 8.92
C ALA A 2 2.76 0.41 9.70
N SER A 3 1.71 0.11 10.46
CA SER A 3 1.53 -1.15 11.21
C SER A 3 1.30 -2.35 10.26
N ILE A 4 1.46 -3.58 10.75
CA ILE A 4 1.13 -4.78 9.95
C ILE A 4 -0.38 -4.81 9.66
N GLU A 5 -1.20 -4.50 10.67
CA GLU A 5 -2.67 -4.42 10.55
C GLU A 5 -3.11 -3.43 9.46
N ASN A 6 -2.45 -2.27 9.35
CA ASN A 6 -2.76 -1.30 8.31
C ASN A 6 -2.45 -1.85 6.91
N LEU A 7 -1.35 -2.58 6.75
CA LEU A 7 -0.99 -3.22 5.48
C LEU A 7 -1.97 -4.34 5.12
N GLU A 8 -2.41 -5.15 6.09
CA GLU A 8 -3.41 -6.20 5.88
C GLU A 8 -4.77 -5.61 5.46
N LYS A 9 -5.19 -4.53 6.12
CA LYS A 9 -6.40 -3.80 5.74
C LYS A 9 -6.30 -3.25 4.31
N LEU A 10 -5.17 -2.62 3.95
CA LEU A 10 -4.96 -2.11 2.60
C LEU A 10 -5.00 -3.22 1.54
N VAL A 11 -4.41 -4.39 1.83
CA VAL A 11 -4.49 -5.56 0.96
C VAL A 11 -5.94 -6.01 0.77
N GLN A 12 -6.72 -6.04 1.85
CA GLN A 12 -8.14 -6.39 1.79
C GLN A 12 -8.93 -5.41 0.92
N ASP A 13 -8.74 -4.11 1.13
CA ASP A 13 -9.42 -3.04 0.39
C ASP A 13 -9.08 -3.08 -1.11
N CYS A 14 -7.85 -3.48 -1.47
CA CYS A 14 -7.42 -3.61 -2.87
C CYS A 14 -7.80 -4.95 -3.52
N THR A 15 -8.19 -5.98 -2.74
CA THR A 15 -8.52 -7.31 -3.28
C THR A 15 -9.89 -7.33 -3.95
N ASN A 16 -10.88 -6.62 -3.38
CA ASN A 16 -12.21 -6.50 -3.96
C ASN A 16 -12.70 -5.05 -3.89
N PRO A 17 -12.10 -4.15 -4.68
CA PRO A 17 -12.40 -2.73 -4.59
C PRO A 17 -13.71 -2.39 -5.32
N SER A 18 -14.41 -1.36 -4.84
CA SER A 18 -15.48 -0.73 -5.60
C SER A 18 -14.90 -0.02 -6.82
N LEU A 19 -15.35 -0.39 -8.01
CA LEU A 19 -14.88 0.22 -9.26
C LEU A 19 -15.73 1.39 -9.74
N ASP A 20 -16.91 1.57 -9.14
CA ASP A 20 -17.92 2.53 -9.57
C ASP A 20 -18.17 3.63 -8.52
N ASP A 21 -17.42 3.61 -7.40
CA ASP A 21 -17.48 4.61 -6.34
C ASP A 21 -16.19 5.45 -6.30
N ASP A 22 -16.30 6.71 -6.70
CA ASP A 22 -15.22 7.69 -6.73
C ASP A 22 -14.65 7.96 -5.33
N GLN A 23 -15.51 8.03 -4.31
CA GLN A 23 -15.09 8.32 -2.94
C GLN A 23 -14.29 7.15 -2.38
N SER A 24 -14.80 5.92 -2.52
CA SER A 24 -14.06 4.71 -2.13
C SER A 24 -12.69 4.62 -2.82
N PHE A 25 -12.60 5.02 -4.09
CA PHE A 25 -11.31 5.05 -4.79
C PHE A 25 -10.35 6.08 -4.19
N GLN A 26 -10.82 7.30 -3.94
CA GLN A 26 -10.01 8.36 -3.34
C GLN A 26 -9.51 7.97 -1.96
N ASP A 27 -10.38 7.40 -1.12
CA ASP A 27 -10.05 6.99 0.24
C ASP A 27 -8.96 5.92 0.25
N VAL A 28 -9.09 4.88 -0.59
CA VAL A 28 -8.05 3.85 -0.71
C VAL A 28 -6.75 4.42 -1.24
N LEU A 29 -6.78 5.32 -2.22
CA LEU A 29 -5.58 5.96 -2.75
C LEU A 29 -4.84 6.76 -1.66
N LEU A 30 -5.56 7.56 -0.88
CA LEU A 30 -5.00 8.36 0.22
C LEU A 30 -4.37 7.48 1.30
N VAL A 31 -5.10 6.45 1.73
CA VAL A 31 -4.62 5.48 2.72
C VAL A 31 -3.40 4.73 2.21
N ALA A 32 -3.38 4.35 0.93
CA ALA A 32 -2.23 3.69 0.32
C ALA A 32 -0.99 4.60 0.28
N GLN A 33 -1.14 5.88 -0.10
CA GLN A 33 -0.04 6.85 -0.11
C GLN A 33 0.58 7.00 1.28
N GLU A 34 -0.24 7.08 2.33
CA GLU A 34 0.22 7.18 3.72
C GLU A 34 0.92 5.90 4.20
N ILE A 35 0.32 4.74 3.96
CA ILE A 35 0.83 3.44 4.44
C ILE A 35 2.13 3.06 3.72
N LEU A 36 2.16 3.22 2.39
CA LEU A 36 3.29 2.84 1.56
C LEU A 36 4.35 3.94 1.48
N VAL A 37 4.06 5.13 2.01
CA VAL A 37 4.95 6.31 1.98
C VAL A 37 5.37 6.64 0.54
N ILE A 38 4.37 6.69 -0.36
CA ILE A 38 4.56 7.03 -1.77
C ILE A 38 3.92 8.39 -2.05
N ASP A 39 4.67 9.28 -2.69
CA ASP A 39 4.21 10.61 -3.07
C ASP A 39 3.51 10.62 -4.44
N ASP A 40 2.97 11.78 -4.84
CA ASP A 40 2.26 11.93 -6.11
C ASP A 40 3.15 11.61 -7.32
N ASP A 41 4.47 11.89 -7.23
CA ASP A 41 5.44 11.62 -8.30
C ASP A 41 5.66 10.11 -8.45
N ARG A 42 5.84 9.40 -7.34
CA ARG A 42 5.98 7.94 -7.34
C ARG A 42 4.69 7.25 -7.80
N CYS A 43 3.53 7.75 -7.40
CA CYS A 43 2.25 7.27 -7.90
C CYS A 43 2.13 7.45 -9.42
N ALA A 44 2.56 8.59 -9.95
CA ALA A 44 2.54 8.86 -11.39
C ALA A 44 3.37 7.83 -12.17
N GLU A 45 4.57 7.51 -11.68
CA GLU A 45 5.44 6.46 -12.25
C GLU A 45 4.79 5.07 -12.15
N LEU A 46 4.24 4.73 -10.99
CA LEU A 46 3.68 3.40 -10.71
C LEU A 46 2.43 3.11 -11.54
N PHE A 47 1.61 4.12 -11.81
CA PHE A 47 0.34 3.98 -12.54
C PHE A 47 0.46 4.33 -14.02
N ASP A 48 1.65 4.77 -14.48
CA ASP A 48 1.91 5.28 -15.83
C ASP A 48 0.94 6.41 -16.23
N VAL A 49 0.81 7.41 -15.34
CA VAL A 49 -0.03 8.60 -15.56
C VAL A 49 0.69 9.89 -15.19
N SER A 50 0.11 11.03 -15.55
CA SER A 50 0.68 12.31 -15.13
C SER A 50 0.50 12.54 -13.62
N ARG A 51 1.48 13.20 -12.98
CA ARG A 51 1.36 13.70 -11.59
C ARG A 51 0.10 14.54 -11.40
N SER A 52 -0.28 15.35 -12.40
CA SER A 52 -1.50 16.15 -12.36
C SER A 52 -2.77 15.29 -12.29
N SER A 53 -2.78 14.10 -12.93
CA SER A 53 -3.88 13.14 -12.81
C SER A 53 -4.00 12.61 -11.40
N VAL A 54 -2.88 12.17 -10.80
CA VAL A 54 -2.83 11.70 -9.40
C VAL A 54 -3.32 12.79 -8.45
N ASN A 55 -2.84 14.02 -8.62
CA ASN A 55 -3.24 15.14 -7.77
C ASN A 55 -4.74 15.42 -7.85
N ARG A 56 -5.33 15.38 -9.05
CA ARG A 56 -6.79 15.55 -9.22
C ARG A 56 -7.59 14.42 -8.58
N TRP A 57 -7.10 13.19 -8.70
CA TRP A 57 -7.73 12.03 -8.06
C TRP A 57 -7.70 12.14 -6.54
N ARG A 58 -6.54 12.47 -5.98
CA ARG A 58 -6.34 12.64 -4.54
C ARG A 58 -7.20 13.76 -3.94
N ASN A 59 -7.42 14.84 -4.70
CA ASN A 59 -8.25 15.97 -4.28
C ASN A 59 -9.74 15.80 -4.62
N GLY A 60 -10.16 14.66 -5.18
CA GLY A 60 -11.56 14.39 -5.54
C GLY A 60 -12.09 15.22 -6.72
N ALA A 61 -11.21 15.89 -7.46
CA ALA A 61 -11.60 16.74 -8.59
C ALA A 61 -12.04 15.92 -9.82
N THR A 62 -11.47 14.73 -9.99
CA THR A 62 -11.83 13.74 -11.02
C THR A 62 -11.49 12.36 -10.51
N ALA A 63 -12.04 11.30 -11.09
CA ALA A 63 -11.61 9.93 -10.82
C ALA A 63 -11.23 9.19 -12.11
N PRO A 64 -10.37 8.16 -12.03
CA PRO A 64 -10.02 7.36 -13.20
C PRO A 64 -11.22 6.56 -13.70
N ARG A 65 -11.20 6.26 -15.01
CA ARG A 65 -12.13 5.29 -15.61
C ARG A 65 -11.94 3.91 -14.97
N ARG A 66 -12.99 3.09 -15.00
CA ARG A 66 -13.01 1.72 -14.44
C ARG A 66 -11.81 0.85 -14.81
N VAL A 67 -11.32 0.92 -16.05
CA VAL A 67 -10.13 0.17 -16.49
C VAL A 67 -8.87 0.63 -15.77
N VAL A 68 -8.69 1.96 -15.64
CA VAL A 68 -7.54 2.54 -14.94
C VAL A 68 -7.61 2.26 -13.45
N ARG A 69 -8.80 2.27 -12.83
CA ARG A 69 -8.97 1.87 -11.42
C ARG A 69 -8.47 0.45 -11.16
N ARG A 70 -8.85 -0.52 -11.99
CA ARG A 70 -8.37 -1.90 -11.86
C ARG A 70 -6.85 -1.98 -11.90
N HIS A 71 -6.22 -1.21 -12.80
CA HIS A 71 -4.78 -1.14 -12.87
C HIS A 71 -4.17 -0.55 -11.58
N VAL A 72 -4.68 0.60 -11.12
CA VAL A 72 -4.24 1.24 -9.87
C VAL A 72 -4.35 0.30 -8.67
N TYR A 73 -5.51 -0.34 -8.46
CA TYR A 73 -5.69 -1.28 -7.36
C TYR A 73 -4.76 -2.50 -7.46
N SER A 74 -4.53 -3.03 -8.66
CA SER A 74 -3.58 -4.13 -8.85
C SER A 74 -2.15 -3.72 -8.48
N VAL A 75 -1.71 -2.51 -8.86
CA VAL A 75 -0.40 -1.99 -8.50
C VAL A 75 -0.28 -1.78 -6.99
N LEU A 76 -1.28 -1.14 -6.36
CA LEU A 76 -1.31 -0.92 -4.92
C LEU A 76 -1.31 -2.24 -4.13
N LEU A 77 -2.07 -3.23 -4.59
CA LEU A 77 -2.08 -4.58 -4.00
C LEU A 77 -0.68 -5.21 -4.03
N ASN A 78 0.00 -5.15 -5.16
CA ASN A 78 1.35 -5.70 -5.31
C ASN A 78 2.35 -5.00 -4.38
N GLU A 79 2.31 -3.68 -4.28
CA GLU A 79 3.17 -2.90 -3.38
C GLU A 79 2.87 -3.20 -1.91
N ALA A 80 1.59 -3.28 -1.53
CA ALA A 80 1.17 -3.62 -0.17
C ALA A 80 1.61 -5.04 0.23
N GLN A 81 1.47 -6.04 -0.66
CA GLN A 81 1.94 -7.40 -0.42
C GLN A 81 3.47 -7.47 -0.27
N ARG A 82 4.22 -6.71 -1.07
CA ARG A 82 5.69 -6.61 -0.95
C ARG A 82 6.12 -6.01 0.38
N ALA A 83 5.45 -4.93 0.80
CA ALA A 83 5.69 -4.28 2.08
C ALA A 83 5.36 -5.22 3.26
N LEU A 84 4.20 -5.89 3.20
CA LEU A 84 3.76 -6.86 4.22
C LEU A 84 4.77 -8.00 4.36
N LYS A 85 5.16 -8.64 3.25
CA LYS A 85 6.15 -9.72 3.25
C LYS A 85 7.48 -9.29 3.86
N SER A 86 7.96 -8.11 3.48
CA SER A 86 9.22 -7.56 4.00
C SER A 86 9.14 -7.30 5.51
N LYS A 87 8.00 -6.81 5.98
CA LYS A 87 7.80 -6.50 7.40
C LYS A 87 7.62 -7.76 8.25
N SER A 88 6.81 -8.72 7.80
CA SER A 88 6.62 -9.99 8.49
C SER A 88 7.93 -10.77 8.62
N LYS A 89 8.78 -10.76 7.59
CA LYS A 89 10.12 -11.35 7.66
C LYS A 89 10.98 -10.71 8.75
N ARG A 90 11.05 -9.38 8.81
CA ARG A 90 11.82 -8.65 9.84
C ARG A 90 11.35 -8.96 11.26
N VAL A 91 10.04 -9.11 11.46
CA VAL A 91 9.47 -9.49 12.75
C VAL A 91 9.84 -10.93 13.13
N ALA A 92 9.81 -11.86 12.18
CA ALA A 92 10.22 -13.24 12.41
C ALA A 92 11.73 -13.33 12.76
N ASP A 93 12.58 -12.64 12.00
CA ASP A 93 14.03 -12.61 12.22
C ASP A 93 14.38 -11.98 13.58
N ALA A 94 13.70 -10.89 13.97
CA ALA A 94 13.89 -10.26 15.28
C ALA A 94 13.49 -11.18 16.44
N ARG A 95 12.40 -11.95 16.29
CA ARG A 95 11.99 -12.94 17.30
C ARG A 95 12.98 -14.10 17.43
N ALA A 96 13.53 -14.58 16.32
CA ALA A 96 14.51 -15.67 16.32
C ALA A 96 15.86 -15.24 16.94
N GLY A 97 16.30 -14.00 16.68
CA GLY A 97 17.53 -13.44 17.25
C GLY A 97 17.51 -13.28 18.76
N SER A 98 16.38 -12.85 19.34
CA SER A 98 16.25 -12.67 20.80
C SER A 98 16.26 -13.97 21.63
N SER A 99 16.07 -15.15 21.01
CA SER A 99 16.19 -16.43 21.73
C SER A 99 17.61 -17.00 21.79
N SER A 100 18.58 -16.42 21.06
CA SER A 100 19.92 -16.99 20.93
C SER A 100 20.95 -16.47 21.94
N GLU A 101 20.67 -15.41 22.71
CA GLU A 101 21.68 -14.75 23.57
C GLU A 101 21.74 -15.26 25.02
N TYR A 102 20.94 -16.26 25.43
CA TYR A 102 20.93 -16.76 26.82
C TYR A 102 21.63 -18.10 27.05
N THR A 103 22.30 -18.68 26.05
CA THR A 103 23.07 -19.92 26.24
C THR A 103 24.53 -19.67 25.90
N THR A 104 25.32 -19.24 26.88
CA THR A 104 26.77 -19.49 27.08
C THR A 104 27.35 -18.41 27.99
N ARG A 105 27.20 -18.58 29.30
CA ARG A 105 28.25 -18.21 30.27
C ARG A 105 28.25 -19.28 31.36
N ARG A 106 29.21 -20.18 31.26
CA ARG A 106 29.62 -21.10 32.32
C ARG A 106 30.93 -20.58 32.89
#